data_AF-A0A653XRW1-F1
#
_entry.id   AF-A0A653XRW1-F1
#
_cell.length_a   1.000
_cell.length_b   1.000
_cell.length_c   1.000
_cell.angle_alpha   90.00
_cell.angle_beta   90.00
_cell.angle_gamma   90.00
#
_symmetry.space_group_name_H-M   'P 1'
#
loop_
_entity.id
_entity.type
_entity.pdbx_description
1 polymer ?
#
loop_
_entity_poly.entity_id
_entity_poly.type
_entity_poly.pdbx_seq_one_letter_code
_entity_poly.pdbx_strand_id
1 'polypeptide(L)'
;MRQRTRTAIALGAVAALGLGTTAALVGSASADTIPKTALGLSSNGKSLKTFSLTTGAQVKALGGVSGLAGDTTLIGIDQRPSNHKFYGVGNAGGIYTISSSTGAAVKVSQLSVALNGTHFGVDFNPAADRLRIVSNTGQSLRHDVSMAAPATAVDGTLNYPVGNPPTPGPTTTGITGAAYTNNDAFSVTSTGTTLFDLDTTLDRVAQQVPANSGTLVVSGPFGGGVGPISGFDIVTTVSSNGTATGNVGFATLRPTSGGLGGLYKVDLLSGDVTKVAGFNHDVADLAIPQP
;
A
#
# COMPACT_ATOMS: atom_id res chain seq x y z
N MET A 1 48.89 71.85 -16.90
CA MET A 1 48.12 73.06 -17.26
C MET A 1 46.90 72.60 -18.05
N ARG A 2 45.74 73.17 -17.72
CA ARG A 2 44.39 72.69 -18.04
C ARG A 2 44.12 72.49 -19.53
N GLN A 3 43.31 71.48 -19.86
CA GLN A 3 42.27 71.66 -20.87
C GLN A 3 41.03 70.83 -20.52
N ARG A 4 39.96 71.56 -20.19
CA ARG A 4 38.58 71.13 -20.37
C ARG A 4 38.31 71.17 -21.89
N THR A 5 37.36 70.39 -22.41
CA THR A 5 35.97 70.83 -22.70
C THR A 5 35.29 69.96 -23.80
N ARG A 6 33.98 69.78 -23.63
CA ARG A 6 32.88 69.58 -24.61
C ARG A 6 32.54 68.18 -25.13
N THR A 7 31.40 67.74 -24.60
CA THR A 7 30.36 66.87 -25.17
C THR A 7 30.06 67.15 -26.65
N ALA A 8 29.85 66.09 -27.42
CA ALA A 8 29.03 66.09 -28.62
C ALA A 8 28.18 64.81 -28.63
N ILE A 9 26.86 65.01 -28.70
CA ILE A 9 25.84 63.97 -28.92
C ILE A 9 25.75 63.75 -30.43
N ALA A 10 25.83 62.51 -30.88
CA ALA A 10 25.39 62.11 -32.22
C ALA A 10 24.52 60.86 -32.10
N LEU A 11 23.23 61.02 -32.44
CA LEU A 11 22.30 59.93 -32.73
C LEU A 11 22.76 59.20 -34.00
N GLY A 12 22.83 57.87 -33.94
CA GLY A 12 23.01 56.99 -35.10
C GLY A 12 22.46 55.60 -34.77
N ALA A 13 21.39 55.22 -35.45
CA ALA A 13 20.59 54.04 -35.18
C ALA A 13 21.13 52.75 -35.85
N VAL A 14 20.55 51.60 -35.44
CA VAL A 14 20.47 50.29 -36.13
C VAL A 14 21.72 49.40 -35.95
N ALA A 15 21.68 48.12 -35.55
CA ALA A 15 20.63 47.10 -35.41
C ALA A 15 20.89 46.25 -34.15
N ALA A 16 19.86 45.97 -33.37
CA ALA A 16 19.93 44.93 -32.34
C ALA A 16 19.88 43.56 -33.03
N LEU A 17 20.95 42.79 -32.91
CA LEU A 17 20.97 41.37 -33.24
C LEU A 17 19.95 40.65 -32.33
N GLY A 18 18.96 40.02 -32.96
CA GLY A 18 18.02 39.15 -32.27
C GLY A 18 18.76 37.99 -31.62
N LEU A 19 18.88 38.01 -30.30
CA LEU A 19 19.09 36.78 -29.54
C LEU A 19 17.74 36.06 -29.49
N GLY A 20 17.61 35.02 -30.31
CA GLY A 20 16.51 34.08 -30.23
C GLY A 20 16.46 33.49 -28.83
N THR A 21 15.45 33.89 -28.06
CA THR A 21 15.04 33.15 -26.87
C THR A 21 14.45 31.84 -27.36
N THR A 22 15.23 30.76 -27.31
CA THR A 22 14.65 29.43 -27.30
C THR A 22 13.86 29.33 -26.01
N ALA A 23 12.54 29.57 -26.11
CA ALA A 23 11.61 29.11 -25.10
C ALA A 23 11.77 27.59 -25.03
N ALA A 24 12.54 27.12 -24.05
CA ALA A 24 12.54 25.72 -23.69
C ALA A 24 11.08 25.40 -23.38
N LEU A 25 10.47 24.54 -24.20
CA LEU A 25 9.21 23.92 -23.84
C LEU A 25 9.49 23.22 -22.52
N VAL A 26 8.95 23.77 -21.44
CA VAL A 26 8.84 23.07 -20.17
C VAL A 26 7.95 21.87 -20.48
N GLY A 27 8.57 20.72 -20.73
CA GLY A 27 7.85 19.47 -20.94
C GLY A 27 6.91 19.31 -19.76
N SER A 28 5.62 19.19 -20.03
CA SER A 28 4.63 18.93 -19.01
C SER A 28 5.08 17.68 -18.25
N ALA A 29 5.44 17.84 -16.97
CA ALA A 29 5.65 16.70 -16.09
C ALA A 29 4.39 15.85 -16.18
N SER A 30 4.54 14.61 -16.68
CA SER A 30 3.42 13.67 -16.76
C SER A 30 2.93 13.44 -15.32
N ALA A 31 1.64 13.67 -15.07
CA ALA A 31 1.08 13.47 -13.74
C ALA A 31 1.10 11.98 -13.41
N ASP A 32 2.01 11.57 -12.53
CA ASP A 32 1.98 10.30 -11.83
C ASP A 32 0.54 10.01 -11.36
N THR A 33 -0.10 9.00 -11.95
CA THR A 33 -1.53 8.80 -11.74
C THR A 33 -1.76 7.73 -10.68
N ILE A 34 -2.18 8.15 -9.50
CA ILE A 34 -2.72 7.26 -8.47
C ILE A 34 -4.13 6.84 -8.91
N PRO A 35 -4.51 5.56 -8.79
CA PRO A 35 -5.88 5.09 -8.99
C PRO A 35 -6.87 5.91 -8.17
N LYS A 36 -8.03 6.20 -8.76
CA LYS A 36 -9.05 7.02 -8.08
C LYS A 36 -9.90 6.21 -7.10
N THR A 37 -9.88 4.89 -7.19
CA THR A 37 -10.76 3.99 -6.43
C THR A 37 -10.01 2.77 -5.93
N ALA A 38 -10.45 2.23 -4.80
CA ALA A 38 -10.01 0.96 -4.25
C ALA A 38 -11.19 0.01 -4.08
N LEU A 39 -10.90 -1.29 -4.01
CA LEU A 39 -11.80 -2.31 -3.48
C LEU A 39 -11.70 -2.29 -1.95
N GLY A 40 -12.83 -2.32 -1.25
CA GLY A 40 -12.90 -2.35 0.20
C GLY A 40 -13.67 -3.55 0.71
N LEU A 41 -13.16 -4.17 1.78
CA LEU A 41 -13.78 -5.29 2.49
C LEU A 41 -14.38 -4.81 3.81
N SER A 42 -15.59 -5.24 4.15
CA SER A 42 -16.20 -4.95 5.45
C SER A 42 -15.53 -5.71 6.61
N SER A 43 -15.64 -5.19 7.84
CA SER A 43 -15.04 -5.78 9.05
C SER A 43 -15.51 -7.19 9.37
N ASN A 44 -16.70 -7.59 8.90
CA ASN A 44 -17.19 -8.96 9.03
C ASN A 44 -16.72 -9.90 7.90
N GLY A 45 -15.92 -9.40 6.95
CA GLY A 45 -15.37 -10.19 5.84
C GLY A 45 -16.40 -10.69 4.82
N LYS A 46 -17.64 -10.17 4.85
CA LYS A 46 -18.76 -10.70 4.06
C LYS A 46 -19.25 -9.78 2.95
N SER A 47 -18.80 -8.54 2.85
CA SER A 47 -19.26 -7.62 1.81
C SER A 47 -18.12 -6.83 1.20
N LEU A 48 -18.24 -6.57 -0.10
CA LEU A 48 -17.28 -5.80 -0.87
C LEU A 48 -17.94 -4.53 -1.42
N LYS A 49 -17.14 -3.50 -1.59
CA LYS A 49 -17.53 -2.24 -2.25
C LYS A 49 -16.33 -1.62 -2.93
N THR A 50 -16.58 -0.78 -3.91
CA THR A 50 -15.55 0.15 -4.39
C THR A 50 -15.80 1.53 -3.79
N PHE A 51 -14.74 2.23 -3.43
CA PHE A 51 -14.81 3.57 -2.85
C PHE A 51 -13.73 4.48 -3.42
N SER A 52 -13.93 5.78 -3.31
CA SER A 52 -13.00 6.81 -3.78
C SER A 52 -11.81 6.96 -2.84
N LEU A 53 -10.58 6.91 -3.38
CA LEU A 53 -9.35 7.16 -2.61
C LEU A 53 -9.12 8.65 -2.29
N THR A 54 -9.97 9.55 -2.79
CA THR A 54 -9.89 10.99 -2.51
C THR A 54 -10.96 11.48 -1.55
N THR A 55 -12.16 10.89 -1.58
CA THR A 55 -13.31 11.33 -0.79
C THR A 55 -13.79 10.29 0.22
N GLY A 56 -13.30 9.05 0.16
CA GLY A 56 -13.81 7.93 0.94
C GLY A 56 -15.25 7.55 0.61
N ALA A 57 -15.91 8.22 -0.34
CA ALA A 57 -17.29 7.96 -0.68
C ALA A 57 -17.41 6.60 -1.39
N GLN A 58 -18.46 5.85 -1.06
CA GLN A 58 -18.77 4.61 -1.77
C GLN A 58 -19.10 4.95 -3.22
N VAL A 59 -18.41 4.29 -4.14
CA VAL A 59 -18.65 4.40 -5.58
C VAL A 59 -19.65 3.32 -6.01
N LYS A 60 -19.47 2.09 -5.51
CA LYS A 60 -20.37 0.97 -5.82
C LYS A 60 -20.42 -0.03 -4.66
N ALA A 61 -21.62 -0.42 -4.23
CA ALA A 61 -21.80 -1.62 -3.42
C ALA A 61 -21.75 -2.85 -4.34
N LEU A 62 -20.84 -3.80 -4.07
CA LEU A 62 -20.79 -5.06 -4.80
C LEU A 62 -21.70 -6.12 -4.15
N GLY A 63 -22.10 -5.90 -2.89
CA GLY A 63 -22.94 -6.82 -2.14
C GLY A 63 -22.13 -7.83 -1.34
N GLY A 64 -22.75 -8.99 -1.06
CA GLY A 64 -22.13 -10.06 -0.30
C GLY A 64 -21.06 -10.80 -1.09
N VAL A 65 -19.98 -11.20 -0.43
CA VAL A 65 -18.99 -12.15 -0.98
C VAL A 65 -19.70 -13.49 -1.17
N SER A 66 -19.65 -14.02 -2.39
CA SER A 66 -20.26 -15.31 -2.76
C SER A 66 -19.21 -16.26 -3.34
N GLY A 67 -19.50 -17.57 -3.37
CA GLY A 67 -18.58 -18.56 -3.95
C GLY A 67 -17.45 -19.05 -3.02
N LEU A 68 -17.47 -18.68 -1.74
CA LEU A 68 -16.57 -19.26 -0.74
C LEU A 68 -16.85 -20.76 -0.57
N ALA A 69 -15.78 -21.56 -0.52
CA ALA A 69 -15.83 -23.01 -0.47
C ALA A 69 -14.96 -23.54 0.69
N GLY A 70 -15.61 -23.84 1.82
CA GLY A 70 -14.96 -24.23 3.08
C GLY A 70 -14.64 -23.04 4.01
N ASP A 71 -14.69 -21.82 3.48
CA ASP A 71 -14.55 -20.58 4.22
C ASP A 71 -15.92 -19.89 4.38
N THR A 72 -16.09 -19.06 5.40
CA THR A 72 -17.35 -18.34 5.66
C THR A 72 -17.22 -16.82 5.58
N THR A 73 -15.99 -16.29 5.63
CA THR A 73 -15.65 -14.87 5.48
C THR A 73 -14.26 -14.74 4.86
N LEU A 74 -13.98 -13.59 4.25
CA LEU A 74 -12.62 -13.17 3.95
C LEU A 74 -11.98 -12.50 5.18
N ILE A 75 -10.67 -12.65 5.34
CA ILE A 75 -9.85 -12.01 6.38
C ILE A 75 -9.01 -10.84 5.85
N GLY A 76 -8.78 -10.78 4.54
CA GLY A 76 -8.04 -9.72 3.87
C GLY A 76 -8.08 -9.88 2.35
N ILE A 77 -7.79 -8.80 1.64
CA ILE A 77 -7.80 -8.70 0.18
C ILE A 77 -6.58 -7.94 -0.33
N ASP A 78 -6.14 -8.25 -1.54
CA ASP A 78 -5.13 -7.46 -2.26
C ASP A 78 -5.26 -7.69 -3.78
N GLN A 79 -4.70 -6.81 -4.60
CA GLN A 79 -4.53 -7.06 -6.03
C GLN A 79 -3.14 -7.60 -6.33
N ARG A 80 -3.07 -8.74 -7.02
CA ARG A 80 -1.81 -9.30 -7.49
C ARG A 80 -1.25 -8.47 -8.64
N PRO A 81 -0.08 -7.81 -8.51
CA PRO A 81 0.43 -6.90 -9.54
C PRO A 81 0.68 -7.57 -10.89
N SER A 82 1.14 -8.83 -10.90
CA SER A 82 1.50 -9.57 -12.11
C SER A 82 0.32 -10.04 -12.98
N ASN A 83 -0.93 -9.93 -12.51
CA ASN A 83 -2.11 -10.29 -13.32
C ASN A 83 -3.33 -9.38 -13.12
N HIS A 84 -3.20 -8.35 -12.28
CA HIS A 84 -4.22 -7.35 -11.92
C HIS A 84 -5.55 -7.92 -11.41
N LYS A 85 -5.58 -9.19 -10.98
CA LYS A 85 -6.76 -9.77 -10.33
C LYS A 85 -6.74 -9.45 -8.85
N PHE A 86 -7.91 -9.16 -8.30
CA PHE A 86 -8.09 -9.12 -6.86
C PHE A 86 -8.10 -10.53 -6.31
N TYR A 87 -7.46 -10.71 -5.17
CA TYR A 87 -7.46 -11.91 -4.39
C TYR A 87 -7.99 -11.63 -3.00
N GLY A 88 -8.49 -12.67 -2.33
CA GLY A 88 -8.77 -12.62 -0.91
C GLY A 88 -8.41 -13.94 -0.24
N VAL A 89 -8.11 -13.84 1.05
CA VAL A 89 -7.87 -15.00 1.92
C VAL A 89 -9.09 -15.23 2.78
N GLY A 90 -9.60 -16.45 2.81
CA GLY A 90 -10.71 -16.87 3.65
C GLY A 90 -10.27 -17.25 5.06
N ASN A 91 -11.21 -17.25 6.00
CA ASN A 91 -10.96 -17.54 7.42
C ASN A 91 -10.53 -18.99 7.74
N ALA A 92 -10.69 -19.93 6.80
CA ALA A 92 -10.15 -21.29 6.85
C ALA A 92 -8.93 -21.46 5.92
N GLY A 93 -8.36 -20.36 5.43
CA GLY A 93 -7.15 -20.34 4.60
C GLY A 93 -7.40 -20.61 3.11
N GLY A 94 -8.64 -20.63 2.63
CA GLY A 94 -8.88 -20.66 1.18
C GLY A 94 -8.37 -19.37 0.53
N ILE A 95 -7.76 -19.47 -0.65
CA ILE A 95 -7.36 -18.30 -1.43
C ILE A 95 -8.25 -18.21 -2.66
N TYR A 96 -8.78 -17.03 -2.91
CA TYR A 96 -9.81 -16.79 -3.90
C TYR A 96 -9.38 -15.68 -4.85
N THR A 97 -9.68 -15.81 -6.14
CA THR A 97 -9.78 -14.64 -7.02
C THR A 97 -11.15 -14.00 -6.85
N ILE A 98 -11.21 -12.66 -6.85
CA ILE A 98 -12.43 -11.88 -6.57
C ILE A 98 -12.77 -11.02 -7.79
N SER A 99 -14.03 -11.06 -8.20
CA SER A 99 -14.58 -10.13 -9.18
C SER A 99 -14.89 -8.78 -8.52
N SER A 100 -14.14 -7.73 -8.87
CA SER A 100 -14.42 -6.35 -8.41
C SER A 100 -15.69 -5.73 -9.02
N SER A 101 -16.38 -6.44 -9.93
CA SER A 101 -17.66 -6.00 -10.50
C SER A 101 -18.87 -6.63 -9.83
N THR A 102 -18.73 -7.82 -9.23
CA THR A 102 -19.85 -8.61 -8.67
C THR A 102 -19.63 -9.10 -7.24
N GLY A 103 -18.41 -9.09 -6.72
CA GLY A 103 -18.06 -9.69 -5.43
C GLY A 103 -18.01 -11.21 -5.42
N ALA A 104 -18.17 -11.87 -6.58
CA ALA A 104 -18.02 -13.32 -6.69
C ALA A 104 -16.57 -13.74 -6.47
N ALA A 105 -16.36 -14.73 -5.61
CA ALA A 105 -15.08 -15.33 -5.29
C ALA A 105 -14.99 -16.75 -5.90
N VAL A 106 -13.83 -17.09 -6.45
CA VAL A 106 -13.53 -18.42 -6.98
C VAL A 106 -12.27 -18.93 -6.29
N LYS A 107 -12.37 -20.08 -5.61
CA LYS A 107 -11.22 -20.67 -4.90
C LYS A 107 -10.18 -21.11 -5.91
N VAL A 108 -8.94 -20.67 -5.72
CA VAL A 108 -7.80 -20.98 -6.58
C VAL A 108 -6.67 -21.67 -5.84
N SER A 109 -6.61 -21.54 -4.51
CA SER A 109 -5.62 -22.23 -3.69
C SER A 109 -6.12 -22.42 -2.25
N GLN A 110 -5.32 -23.09 -1.43
CA GLN A 110 -5.55 -23.38 -0.02
C GLN A 110 -4.23 -23.25 0.75
N LEU A 111 -4.24 -22.52 1.86
CA LEU A 111 -3.12 -22.51 2.79
C LEU A 111 -2.94 -23.90 3.43
N SER A 112 -1.71 -24.40 3.47
CA SER A 112 -1.33 -25.64 4.15
C SER A 112 -1.02 -25.45 5.65
N VAL A 113 -1.00 -24.20 6.11
CA VAL A 113 -0.76 -23.81 7.51
C VAL A 113 -1.98 -23.05 8.00
N ALA A 114 -2.47 -23.40 9.19
CA ALA A 114 -3.62 -22.74 9.78
C ALA A 114 -3.31 -21.27 10.11
N LEU A 115 -4.30 -20.40 9.87
CA LEU A 115 -4.26 -19.01 10.29
C LEU A 115 -4.28 -18.92 11.82
N ASN A 116 -3.43 -18.07 12.37
CA ASN A 116 -3.39 -17.79 13.80
C ASN A 116 -3.54 -16.29 14.04
N GLY A 117 -4.54 -15.91 14.84
CA GLY A 117 -4.89 -14.52 15.10
C GLY A 117 -6.34 -14.19 14.70
N THR A 118 -6.69 -12.92 14.87
CA THR A 118 -8.05 -12.39 14.61
C THR A 118 -8.04 -11.18 13.69
N HIS A 119 -6.88 -10.56 13.48
CA HIS A 119 -6.67 -9.44 12.56
C HIS A 119 -5.45 -9.75 11.71
N PHE A 120 -5.52 -9.43 10.42
CA PHE A 120 -4.56 -9.89 9.44
C PHE A 120 -4.24 -8.77 8.44
N GLY A 121 -2.99 -8.74 7.98
CA GLY A 121 -2.59 -8.04 6.76
C GLY A 121 -2.36 -9.05 5.64
N VAL A 122 -2.81 -8.75 4.42
CA VAL A 122 -2.69 -9.62 3.25
C VAL A 122 -2.20 -8.75 2.09
N ASP A 123 -1.09 -9.12 1.45
CA ASP A 123 -0.51 -8.31 0.38
C ASP A 123 0.40 -9.15 -0.52
N PHE A 124 0.46 -8.87 -1.83
CA PHE A 124 1.37 -9.52 -2.75
C PHE A 124 2.71 -8.81 -2.77
N ASN A 125 3.79 -9.57 -2.58
CA ASN A 125 5.11 -9.09 -2.94
C ASN A 125 5.25 -9.09 -4.48
N PRO A 126 5.42 -7.93 -5.14
CA PRO A 126 5.51 -7.85 -6.60
C PRO A 126 6.78 -8.49 -7.17
N ALA A 127 7.91 -8.40 -6.46
CA ALA A 127 9.18 -8.97 -6.92
C ALA A 127 9.25 -10.50 -6.75
N ALA A 128 8.63 -11.04 -5.69
CA ALA A 128 8.59 -12.48 -5.44
C ALA A 128 7.34 -13.16 -6.01
N ASP A 129 6.35 -12.38 -6.44
CA ASP A 129 5.04 -12.81 -6.93
C ASP A 129 4.30 -13.75 -5.97
N ARG A 130 4.40 -13.45 -4.67
CA ARG A 130 3.91 -14.28 -3.56
C ARG A 130 3.02 -13.49 -2.62
N LEU A 131 1.97 -14.14 -2.14
CA LEU A 131 1.06 -13.61 -1.15
C LEU A 131 1.70 -13.68 0.24
N ARG A 132 1.77 -12.55 0.93
CA ARG A 132 2.11 -12.42 2.35
C ARG A 132 0.82 -12.40 3.16
N ILE A 133 0.85 -13.11 4.29
CA ILE A 133 -0.19 -13.00 5.32
C ILE A 133 0.52 -12.77 6.65
N VAL A 134 0.18 -11.69 7.35
CA VAL A 134 0.63 -11.40 8.71
C VAL A 134 -0.54 -11.33 9.67
N SER A 135 -0.32 -11.48 10.98
CA SER A 135 -1.39 -11.40 11.97
C SER A 135 -1.01 -10.72 13.27
N ASN A 136 -2.03 -10.37 14.05
CA ASN A 136 -1.89 -9.75 15.36
C ASN A 136 -1.29 -10.65 16.44
N THR A 137 -0.95 -11.89 16.12
CA THR A 137 -0.21 -12.81 16.99
C THR A 137 1.25 -12.98 16.58
N GLY A 138 1.70 -12.23 15.56
CA GLY A 138 3.05 -12.29 15.03
C GLY A 138 3.29 -13.43 14.05
N GLN A 139 2.22 -14.09 13.55
CA GLN A 139 2.35 -15.04 12.46
C GLN A 139 2.76 -14.29 11.19
N SER A 140 3.67 -14.90 10.41
CA SER A 140 4.03 -14.43 9.09
C SER A 140 4.11 -15.62 8.13
N LEU A 141 3.28 -15.60 7.10
CA LEU A 141 3.18 -16.66 6.10
C LEU A 141 3.49 -16.09 4.72
N ARG A 142 4.05 -16.94 3.86
CA ARG A 142 4.12 -16.69 2.42
C ARG A 142 3.50 -17.83 1.65
N HIS A 143 2.76 -17.50 0.61
CA HIS A 143 2.10 -18.49 -0.23
C HIS A 143 2.28 -18.16 -1.71
N ASP A 144 2.59 -19.17 -2.51
CA ASP A 144 2.72 -19.05 -3.96
C ASP A 144 1.42 -19.49 -4.63
N VAL A 145 0.70 -18.54 -5.23
CA VAL A 145 -0.60 -18.80 -5.88
C VAL A 145 -0.47 -19.26 -7.33
N SER A 146 0.76 -19.29 -7.88
CA SER A 146 1.02 -19.64 -9.28
C SER A 146 1.30 -21.13 -9.51
N MET A 147 1.62 -21.86 -8.44
CA MET A 147 2.02 -23.26 -8.51
C MET A 147 0.83 -24.21 -8.50
N ALA A 148 0.93 -25.32 -9.25
CA ALA A 148 -0.08 -26.37 -9.27
C ALA A 148 -0.20 -27.13 -7.92
N ALA A 149 0.87 -27.18 -7.13
CA ALA A 149 0.90 -27.72 -5.77
C ALA A 149 1.46 -26.64 -4.82
N PRO A 150 0.64 -25.64 -4.47
CA PRO A 150 1.12 -24.47 -3.74
C PRO A 150 1.37 -24.82 -2.28
N ALA A 151 2.51 -24.40 -1.74
CA ALA A 151 2.90 -24.62 -0.35
C ALA A 151 2.91 -23.29 0.42
N THR A 152 2.41 -23.31 1.66
CA THR A 152 2.53 -22.18 2.57
C THR A 152 3.83 -22.31 3.36
N ALA A 153 4.72 -21.34 3.21
CA ALA A 153 5.90 -21.19 4.04
C ALA A 153 5.56 -20.41 5.30
N VAL A 154 6.08 -20.86 6.44
CA VAL A 154 6.08 -20.12 7.70
C VAL A 154 7.40 -19.38 7.81
N ASP A 155 7.34 -18.06 7.90
CA ASP A 155 8.51 -17.20 8.12
C ASP A 155 8.78 -17.00 9.61
N GLY A 156 9.86 -16.27 9.94
CA GLY A 156 10.15 -15.90 11.31
C GLY A 156 9.00 -15.13 11.95
N THR A 157 8.75 -15.38 13.25
CA THR A 157 7.71 -14.67 14.00
C THR A 157 8.03 -13.18 14.06
N LEU A 158 7.01 -12.35 13.89
CA LEU A 158 7.18 -10.90 13.93
C LEU A 158 7.69 -10.46 15.31
N ASN A 159 8.78 -9.69 15.35
CA ASN A 159 9.39 -9.24 16.59
C ASN A 159 10.18 -7.94 16.40
N TYR A 160 10.24 -7.12 17.44
CA TYR A 160 11.14 -5.97 17.52
C TYR A 160 12.45 -6.40 18.23
N PRO A 161 13.63 -6.30 17.59
CA PRO A 161 14.88 -6.65 18.24
C PRO A 161 15.15 -5.86 19.52
N VAL A 162 15.85 -6.49 20.46
CA VAL A 162 16.24 -5.92 21.75
C VAL A 162 17.74 -6.06 22.01
N GLY A 163 18.30 -5.11 22.76
CA GLY A 163 19.70 -5.13 23.20
C GLY A 163 20.73 -4.62 22.19
N ASN A 164 22.01 -4.69 22.59
CA ASN A 164 23.17 -4.37 21.76
C ASN A 164 24.29 -5.41 22.02
N PRO A 165 24.59 -6.34 21.08
CA PRO A 165 24.06 -6.43 19.73
C PRO A 165 22.56 -6.82 19.70
N PRO A 166 21.83 -6.50 18.61
CA PRO A 166 20.41 -6.83 18.50
C PRO A 166 20.17 -8.34 18.53
N THR A 167 19.22 -8.76 19.35
CA THR A 167 18.70 -10.14 19.40
C THR A 167 17.19 -10.12 19.14
N PRO A 168 16.59 -11.22 18.63
CA PRO A 168 15.14 -11.27 18.45
C PRO A 168 14.42 -10.95 19.77
N GLY A 169 13.52 -9.98 19.74
CA GLY A 169 12.70 -9.63 20.90
C GLY A 169 11.53 -10.58 21.09
N PRO A 170 10.62 -10.27 22.04
CA PRO A 170 9.37 -11.02 22.17
C PRO A 170 8.56 -10.93 20.88
N THR A 171 7.73 -11.94 20.63
CA THR A 171 6.77 -11.91 19.52
C THR A 171 5.87 -10.68 19.65
N THR A 172 5.81 -9.90 18.58
CA THR A 172 4.95 -8.73 18.48
C THR A 172 3.49 -9.17 18.37
N THR A 173 2.66 -8.63 19.24
CA THR A 173 1.21 -8.82 19.21
C THR A 173 0.55 -7.49 18.87
N GLY A 174 0.14 -7.29 17.62
CA GLY A 174 -0.43 -6.01 17.20
C GLY A 174 -0.33 -5.68 15.72
N ILE A 175 0.36 -6.50 14.92
CA ILE A 175 0.42 -6.31 13.47
C ILE A 175 -0.94 -6.62 12.84
N THR A 176 -1.56 -5.62 12.23
CA THR A 176 -2.93 -5.74 11.68
C THR A 176 -3.05 -5.27 10.24
N GLY A 177 -1.95 -4.89 9.60
CA GLY A 177 -1.88 -4.54 8.18
C GLY A 177 -0.44 -4.66 7.70
N ALA A 178 -0.26 -4.97 6.42
CA ALA A 178 1.05 -5.04 5.79
C ALA A 178 0.93 -4.70 4.31
N ALA A 179 1.93 -4.04 3.74
CA ALA A 179 1.95 -3.69 2.33
C ALA A 179 3.38 -3.57 1.78
N TYR A 180 3.59 -4.03 0.54
CA TYR A 180 4.86 -3.93 -0.17
C TYR A 180 4.94 -2.64 -1.02
N THR A 181 6.11 -2.02 -1.01
CA THR A 181 6.46 -0.97 -1.99
C THR A 181 6.75 -1.57 -3.36
N ASN A 182 6.73 -0.71 -4.39
CA ASN A 182 7.14 -1.03 -5.75
C ASN A 182 6.27 -2.14 -6.37
N ASN A 183 4.96 -1.95 -6.28
CA ASN A 183 3.92 -2.72 -6.95
C ASN A 183 3.90 -2.44 -8.46
N ASP A 184 5.04 -2.63 -9.11
CA ASP A 184 5.31 -2.34 -10.52
C ASP A 184 5.79 -3.59 -11.28
N ALA A 185 5.04 -4.70 -11.19
CA ALA A 185 5.44 -6.00 -11.75
C ALA A 185 5.75 -6.03 -13.27
N PHE A 186 5.41 -4.96 -14.01
CA PHE A 186 5.73 -4.78 -15.43
C PHE A 186 6.71 -3.64 -15.71
N SER A 187 7.37 -3.12 -14.67
CA SER A 187 8.39 -2.09 -14.79
C SER A 187 9.55 -2.54 -15.65
N VAL A 188 10.04 -1.63 -16.49
CA VAL A 188 11.22 -1.85 -17.34
C VAL A 188 12.50 -2.11 -16.53
N THR A 189 12.46 -1.83 -15.22
CA THR A 189 13.54 -2.09 -14.27
C THR A 189 13.04 -3.00 -13.16
N SER A 190 13.81 -4.04 -12.82
CA SER A 190 13.54 -4.82 -11.61
C SER A 190 13.74 -3.92 -10.39
N THR A 191 12.65 -3.64 -9.67
CA THR A 191 12.66 -2.90 -8.41
C THR A 191 12.71 -3.89 -7.24
N GLY A 192 13.52 -3.59 -6.23
CA GLY A 192 13.45 -4.32 -4.96
C GLY A 192 12.22 -3.87 -4.17
N THR A 193 11.65 -4.73 -3.35
CA THR A 193 10.47 -4.40 -2.53
C THR A 193 10.83 -4.26 -1.07
N THR A 194 10.17 -3.35 -0.37
CA THR A 194 10.22 -3.23 1.09
C THR A 194 8.83 -3.51 1.66
N LEU A 195 8.75 -4.32 2.72
CA LEU A 195 7.51 -4.57 3.45
C LEU A 195 7.38 -3.57 4.59
N PHE A 196 6.21 -2.95 4.71
CA PHE A 196 5.82 -2.15 5.86
C PHE A 196 4.61 -2.77 6.55
N ASP A 197 4.57 -2.66 7.87
CA ASP A 197 3.51 -3.17 8.74
C ASP A 197 2.88 -2.05 9.56
N LEU A 198 1.60 -2.22 9.87
CA LEU A 198 0.90 -1.42 10.87
C LEU A 198 0.79 -2.21 12.18
N ASP A 199 1.44 -1.72 13.23
CA ASP A 199 1.23 -2.20 14.59
C ASP A 199 0.22 -1.30 15.31
N THR A 200 -1.03 -1.73 15.36
CA THR A 200 -2.14 -1.00 15.99
C THR A 200 -2.17 -1.13 17.50
N THR A 201 -1.42 -2.07 18.07
CA THR A 201 -1.31 -2.18 19.53
C THR A 201 -0.25 -1.23 20.07
N LEU A 202 0.87 -1.10 19.35
CA LEU A 202 1.99 -0.23 19.72
C LEU A 202 2.00 1.14 19.03
N ASP A 203 0.93 1.45 18.28
CA ASP A 203 0.67 2.71 17.58
C ASP A 203 1.82 3.14 16.66
N ARG A 204 2.24 2.28 15.72
CA ARG A 204 3.40 2.56 14.86
C ARG A 204 3.38 1.89 13.49
N VAL A 205 4.01 2.54 12.53
CA VAL A 205 4.47 1.92 11.29
C VAL A 205 5.84 1.29 11.55
N ALA A 206 6.05 0.09 11.02
CA ALA A 206 7.34 -0.57 11.05
C ALA A 206 7.71 -1.11 9.67
N GLN A 207 9.01 -1.18 9.41
CA GLN A 207 9.57 -1.88 8.26
C GLN A 207 9.91 -3.33 8.65
N GLN A 208 9.47 -4.31 7.86
CA GLN A 208 9.86 -5.72 8.05
C GLN A 208 11.12 -6.02 7.25
N VAL A 209 12.28 -6.04 7.92
CA VAL A 209 13.58 -6.19 7.25
C VAL A 209 14.57 -7.01 8.09
N PRO A 210 15.03 -8.18 7.60
CA PRO A 210 14.54 -8.90 6.41
C PRO A 210 13.12 -9.43 6.62
N ALA A 211 12.26 -9.32 5.59
CA ALA A 211 10.86 -9.74 5.68
C ALA A 211 10.72 -11.20 6.13
N ASN A 212 11.46 -12.15 5.56
CA ASN A 212 11.30 -13.57 5.90
C ASN A 212 11.82 -13.93 7.31
N SER A 213 12.58 -13.04 7.95
CA SER A 213 13.03 -13.21 9.34
C SER A 213 12.01 -12.70 10.37
N GLY A 214 10.98 -11.95 9.92
CA GLY A 214 9.99 -11.33 10.81
C GLY A 214 10.54 -10.18 11.66
N THR A 215 11.73 -9.67 11.35
CA THR A 215 12.36 -8.59 12.10
C THR A 215 11.71 -7.26 11.75
N LEU A 216 11.22 -6.54 12.76
CA LEU A 216 10.58 -5.24 12.63
C LEU A 216 11.51 -4.12 13.08
N VAL A 217 11.60 -3.06 12.28
CA VAL A 217 12.29 -1.82 12.58
C VAL A 217 11.26 -0.69 12.61
N VAL A 218 11.21 0.09 13.69
CA VAL A 218 10.22 1.16 13.83
C VAL A 218 10.52 2.29 12.85
N SER A 219 9.52 2.66 12.04
CA SER A 219 9.54 3.91 11.26
C SER A 219 9.16 5.09 12.15
N GLY A 220 7.96 5.01 12.74
CA GLY A 220 7.48 5.99 13.71
C GLY A 220 6.00 5.81 14.04
N PRO A 221 5.45 6.67 14.91
CA PRO A 221 4.12 6.48 15.48
C PRO A 221 2.99 6.94 14.54
N PHE A 222 1.78 6.42 14.72
CA PHE A 222 0.60 6.95 14.01
C PHE A 222 0.15 8.30 14.57
N GLY A 223 0.23 8.46 15.90
CA GLY A 223 -0.31 9.62 16.62
C GLY A 223 -1.55 9.30 17.48
N GLY A 224 -1.82 8.01 17.74
CA GLY A 224 -2.81 7.53 18.70
C GLY A 224 -4.22 7.32 18.16
N GLY A 225 -5.03 6.62 18.98
CA GLY A 225 -6.47 6.46 18.75
C GLY A 225 -6.85 5.43 17.69
N VAL A 226 -5.90 4.62 17.20
CA VAL A 226 -6.13 3.55 16.22
C VAL A 226 -6.50 2.25 16.93
N GLY A 227 -7.62 1.65 16.54
CA GLY A 227 -8.08 0.33 17.00
C GLY A 227 -7.57 -0.80 16.11
N PRO A 228 -7.88 -2.06 16.46
CA PRO A 228 -7.26 -3.23 15.83
C PRO A 228 -7.80 -3.56 14.43
N ILE A 229 -8.86 -2.88 13.98
CA ILE A 229 -9.41 -3.06 12.64
C ILE A 229 -8.71 -2.05 11.73
N SER A 230 -7.80 -2.57 10.90
CA SER A 230 -7.07 -1.80 9.90
C SER A 230 -6.90 -2.57 8.60
N GLY A 231 -6.65 -1.83 7.53
CA GLY A 231 -6.16 -2.32 6.25
C GLY A 231 -5.05 -1.41 5.75
N PHE A 232 -4.15 -1.95 4.94
CA PHE A 232 -2.98 -1.21 4.47
C PHE A 232 -2.60 -1.66 3.07
N ASP A 233 -2.35 -0.71 2.19
CA ASP A 233 -1.88 -0.94 0.82
C ASP A 233 -0.96 0.21 0.41
N ILE A 234 0.03 -0.09 -0.43
CA ILE A 234 0.95 0.87 -0.99
C ILE A 234 0.79 0.86 -2.51
N VAL A 235 0.47 2.03 -3.06
CA VAL A 235 0.47 2.21 -4.51
C VAL A 235 1.82 2.75 -4.97
N THR A 236 2.33 2.18 -6.05
CA THR A 236 3.50 2.71 -6.74
C THR A 236 3.06 3.70 -7.81
N THR A 237 3.61 4.91 -7.77
CA THR A 237 3.46 5.86 -8.86
C THR A 237 4.44 5.50 -9.96
N VAL A 238 3.97 5.51 -11.20
CA VAL A 238 4.79 5.23 -12.39
C VAL A 238 4.74 6.40 -13.35
N SER A 239 5.88 6.74 -13.93
CA SER A 239 5.96 7.69 -15.03
C SER A 239 5.36 7.10 -16.31
N SER A 240 5.17 7.93 -17.33
CA SER A 240 4.56 7.53 -18.61
C SER A 240 5.32 6.44 -19.37
N ASN A 241 6.59 6.22 -19.07
CA ASN A 241 7.43 5.14 -19.59
C ASN A 241 7.44 3.87 -18.72
N GLY A 242 6.58 3.80 -17.68
CA GLY A 242 6.45 2.64 -16.80
C GLY A 242 7.55 2.50 -15.75
N THR A 243 8.32 3.55 -15.47
CA THR A 243 9.32 3.54 -14.39
C THR A 243 8.67 3.95 -13.07
N ALA A 244 8.91 3.20 -11.99
CA ALA A 244 8.48 3.61 -10.65
C ALA A 244 9.14 4.93 -10.24
N THR A 245 8.33 5.89 -9.79
CA THR A 245 8.75 7.23 -9.37
C THR A 245 8.56 7.46 -7.87
N GLY A 246 7.74 6.65 -7.22
CA GLY A 246 7.40 6.84 -5.81
C GLY A 246 6.44 5.79 -5.27
N ASN A 247 6.24 5.85 -3.96
CA ASN A 247 5.30 4.99 -3.23
C ASN A 247 4.40 5.86 -2.36
N VAL A 248 3.11 5.53 -2.30
CA VAL A 248 2.14 6.23 -1.46
C VAL A 248 1.36 5.20 -0.64
N GLY A 249 1.52 5.25 0.67
CA GLY A 249 0.78 4.38 1.59
C GLY A 249 -0.64 4.89 1.83
N PHE A 250 -1.60 3.98 1.81
CA PHE A 250 -2.99 4.22 2.20
C PHE A 250 -3.43 3.20 3.23
N ALA A 251 -4.15 3.66 4.25
CA ALA A 251 -4.71 2.80 5.27
C ALA A 251 -6.19 3.07 5.52
N THR A 252 -6.91 2.01 5.83
CA THR A 252 -8.22 2.11 6.50
C THR A 252 -7.98 1.94 7.98
N LEU A 253 -8.32 2.95 8.80
CA LEU A 253 -8.09 2.91 10.25
C LEU A 253 -9.41 3.12 10.98
N ARG A 254 -9.75 2.21 11.89
CA ARG A 254 -10.92 2.33 12.77
C ARG A 254 -10.48 2.82 14.15
N PRO A 255 -11.16 3.77 14.78
CA PRO A 255 -10.71 4.29 16.06
C PRO A 255 -10.98 3.34 17.22
N THR A 256 -10.20 3.43 18.30
CA THR A 256 -10.37 2.63 19.53
C THR A 256 -11.72 2.85 20.22
N SER A 257 -12.34 4.01 20.03
CA SER A 257 -13.66 4.35 20.54
C SER A 257 -14.82 3.61 19.83
N GLY A 258 -14.54 2.86 18.76
CA GLY A 258 -15.55 2.21 17.94
C GLY A 258 -16.17 3.14 16.89
N GLY A 259 -17.28 2.73 16.29
CA GLY A 259 -17.89 3.45 15.14
C GLY A 259 -17.23 3.09 13.81
N LEU A 260 -17.43 3.90 12.78
CA LEU A 260 -16.85 3.66 11.44
C LEU A 260 -15.42 4.20 11.36
N GLY A 261 -14.62 3.59 10.48
CA GLY A 261 -13.25 4.04 10.22
C GLY A 261 -13.16 5.21 9.24
N GLY A 262 -11.92 5.51 8.86
CA GLY A 262 -11.61 6.47 7.80
C GLY A 262 -10.51 5.99 6.88
N LEU A 263 -10.33 6.71 5.78
CA LEU A 263 -9.22 6.56 4.86
C LEU A 263 -8.10 7.52 5.26
N TYR A 264 -6.88 7.03 5.30
CA TYR A 264 -5.68 7.78 5.69
C TYR A 264 -4.59 7.58 4.64
N LYS A 265 -3.76 8.60 4.45
CA LYS A 265 -2.42 8.43 3.87
C LYS A 265 -1.44 8.11 4.99
N VAL A 266 -0.45 7.28 4.69
CA VAL A 266 0.60 6.87 5.62
C VAL A 266 1.94 7.31 5.05
N ASP A 267 2.69 8.10 5.83
CA ASP A 267 4.11 8.30 5.55
C ASP A 267 4.89 7.07 6.04
N LEU A 268 5.53 6.36 5.11
CA LEU A 268 6.18 5.08 5.39
C LEU A 268 7.41 5.21 6.29
N LEU A 269 8.06 6.39 6.29
CA LEU A 269 9.32 6.61 6.99
C LEU A 269 9.12 7.31 8.33
N SER A 270 8.22 8.29 8.42
CA SER A 270 7.90 8.93 9.70
C SER A 270 6.82 8.19 10.50
N GLY A 271 6.00 7.38 9.83
CA GLY A 271 4.84 6.70 10.43
C GLY A 271 3.59 7.58 10.54
N ASP A 272 3.68 8.87 10.17
CA ASP A 272 2.57 9.81 10.31
C ASP A 272 1.37 9.39 9.45
N VAL A 273 0.18 9.41 10.05
CA VAL A 273 -1.07 9.17 9.33
C VAL A 273 -1.86 10.46 9.15
N THR A 274 -2.21 10.79 7.91
CA THR A 274 -3.02 11.96 7.58
C THR A 274 -4.38 11.53 7.08
N LYS A 275 -5.45 11.96 7.76
CA LYS A 275 -6.82 11.63 7.37
C LYS A 275 -7.16 12.22 6.00
N VAL A 276 -7.61 11.37 5.09
CA VAL A 276 -8.16 11.75 3.79
C VAL A 276 -9.67 11.95 3.91
N ALA A 277 -10.38 10.98 4.49
CA ALA A 277 -11.83 11.00 4.60
C ALA A 277 -12.33 10.13 5.76
N GLY A 278 -13.55 10.38 6.23
CA GLY A 278 -14.30 9.45 7.08
C GLY A 278 -15.22 8.58 6.24
N PHE A 279 -15.38 7.31 6.60
CA PHE A 279 -16.35 6.45 5.92
C PHE A 279 -17.75 6.59 6.54
N ASN A 280 -18.77 6.56 5.69
CA ASN A 280 -20.18 6.41 6.09
C ASN A 280 -20.69 4.96 5.91
N HIS A 281 -19.78 4.03 5.67
CA HIS A 281 -20.01 2.61 5.50
C HIS A 281 -18.82 1.82 6.08
N ASP A 282 -19.02 0.53 6.35
CA ASP A 282 -17.97 -0.30 6.94
C ASP A 282 -16.92 -0.71 5.90
N VAL A 283 -15.68 -0.29 6.12
CA VAL A 283 -14.46 -0.68 5.40
C VAL A 283 -13.38 -0.97 6.44
N ALA A 284 -12.96 -2.22 6.50
CA ALA A 284 -11.90 -2.69 7.39
C ALA A 284 -10.59 -2.86 6.65
N ASP A 285 -10.64 -3.32 5.39
CA ASP A 285 -9.48 -3.58 4.55
C ASP A 285 -9.66 -2.98 3.15
N LEU A 286 -8.56 -2.71 2.45
CA LEU A 286 -8.54 -2.11 1.11
C LEU A 286 -7.51 -2.78 0.20
N ALA A 287 -7.86 -2.87 -1.09
CA ALA A 287 -6.96 -3.26 -2.17
C ALA A 287 -7.05 -2.24 -3.30
N ILE A 288 -5.92 -1.67 -3.67
CA ILE A 288 -5.76 -0.60 -4.66
C ILE A 288 -5.31 -1.24 -5.98
N PRO A 289 -5.95 -0.91 -7.12
CA PRO A 289 -5.47 -1.34 -8.42
C PRO A 289 -4.04 -0.86 -8.66
N GLN A 290 -3.10 -1.76 -8.86
CA GLN A 290 -1.71 -1.50 -9.17
C GLN A 290 -1.53 -1.28 -10.69
N PRO A 291 -0.59 -0.40 -11.08
CA PRO A 291 -0.34 -0.03 -12.48
C PRO A 291 0.19 -1.19 -13.34
#